data_AF-A0A093X993-F1
#
_entry.id   AF-A0A093X993-F1
#
_cell.length_a   1.000
_cell.length_b   1.000
_cell.length_c   1.000
_cell.angle_alpha   90.00
_cell.angle_beta   90.00
_cell.angle_gamma   90.00
#
_symmetry.space_group_name_H-M   'P 1'
#
loop_
_entity.id
_entity.type
_entity.pdbx_description
1 polymer ?
#
loop_
_entity_poly.entity_id
_entity_poly.type
_entity_poly.pdbx_seq_one_letter_code
_entity_poly.pdbx_strand_id
1 'polypeptide(L)'
;MHALKLIPFFLATFVAASYDIVVIFTEPEYTGYEKQLRQDSCTNLDPPFRDNLGSIKVADAVTCDIFESPNCSGPPLGPVLRGFIPDLYPYGGYTAESIGCRLLPPGY
;
A
#
# COMPACT_ATOMS: atom_id res chain seq x y z
N MET A 1 -10.85 -18.37 57.87
CA MET A 1 -11.75 -17.44 57.17
C MET A 1 -11.16 -17.19 55.78
N HIS A 2 -11.86 -17.60 54.72
CA HIS A 2 -11.40 -17.45 53.33
C HIS A 2 -11.65 -16.00 52.87
N ALA A 3 -10.61 -15.31 52.42
CA ALA A 3 -10.77 -14.01 51.77
C ALA A 3 -10.43 -14.17 50.29
N LEU A 4 -11.39 -13.71 49.50
CA LEU A 4 -11.63 -13.95 48.08
C LEU A 4 -10.57 -13.26 47.19
N LYS A 5 -10.18 -13.96 46.12
CA LYS A 5 -9.39 -13.48 44.98
C LYS A 5 -9.98 -12.22 44.35
N LEU A 6 -9.11 -11.29 43.96
CA LEU A 6 -9.31 -10.47 42.76
C LEU A 6 -7.99 -10.44 41.98
N ILE A 7 -7.96 -11.23 40.90
CA ILE A 7 -6.91 -11.20 39.88
C ILE A 7 -7.19 -9.94 39.06
N PRO A 8 -6.25 -8.99 38.92
CA PRO A 8 -6.43 -7.91 37.95
C PRO A 8 -6.43 -8.53 36.55
N PHE A 9 -7.61 -8.59 35.94
CA PHE A 9 -7.78 -8.92 34.54
C PHE A 9 -7.08 -7.84 33.71
N PHE A 10 -6.11 -8.30 32.92
CA PHE A 10 -5.43 -7.52 31.89
C PHE A 10 -6.45 -6.91 30.92
N LEU A 11 -6.39 -5.60 30.70
CA LEU A 11 -6.89 -4.98 29.48
C LEU A 11 -5.68 -4.38 28.73
N ALA A 12 -4.98 -5.23 27.99
CA ALA A 12 -4.21 -4.75 26.85
C ALA A 12 -5.20 -4.57 25.70
N THR A 13 -5.85 -3.41 25.62
CA THR A 13 -6.56 -3.01 24.40
C THR A 13 -5.52 -2.70 23.34
N PHE A 14 -5.11 -3.72 22.60
CA PHE A 14 -4.49 -3.51 21.30
C PHE A 14 -5.58 -2.89 20.41
N VAL A 15 -5.56 -1.57 20.28
CA VAL A 15 -6.29 -0.94 19.17
C VAL A 15 -5.59 -1.45 17.91
N ALA A 16 -6.27 -2.33 17.17
CA ALA A 16 -5.87 -2.70 15.83
C ALA A 16 -6.02 -1.45 14.93
N ALA A 17 -5.04 -0.55 14.99
CA ALA A 17 -4.88 0.52 14.02
C ALA A 17 -4.10 -0.08 12.84
N SER A 18 -4.84 -0.71 11.94
CA SER A 18 -4.34 -1.71 11.01
C SER A 18 -5.26 -1.68 9.79
N TYR A 19 -4.90 -1.33 8.56
CA TYR A 19 -3.70 -0.76 7.95
C TYR A 19 -4.21 -0.18 6.63
N ASP A 20 -4.48 1.12 6.57
CA ASP A 20 -4.94 1.83 5.36
C ASP A 20 -3.76 2.28 4.48
N ILE A 21 -2.65 1.54 4.56
CA ILE A 21 -1.35 1.99 4.08
C ILE A 21 -0.99 1.19 2.84
N VAL A 22 -0.71 1.91 1.77
CA VAL A 22 -0.09 1.34 0.58
C VAL A 22 1.42 1.50 0.73
N VAL A 23 2.18 0.42 0.52
CA VAL A 23 3.65 0.45 0.60
C VAL A 23 4.22 0.00 -0.72
N ILE A 24 5.06 0.84 -1.31
CA ILE A 24 5.82 0.53 -2.53
C ILE A 24 7.27 0.20 -2.19
N PHE A 25 7.88 -0.66 -3.00
CA PHE A 25 9.25 -1.12 -2.85
C PHE A 25 10.00 -0.96 -4.17
N THR A 26 11.30 -0.65 -4.08
CA THR A 26 12.12 -0.49 -5.29
C THR A 26 12.49 -1.81 -5.95
N GLU A 27 12.38 -2.94 -5.25
CA GLU A 27 12.69 -4.27 -5.79
C GLU A 27 11.48 -5.22 -5.71
N PRO A 28 11.49 -6.33 -6.47
CA PRO A 28 10.49 -7.38 -6.36
C PRO A 28 10.51 -8.05 -4.98
N GLU A 29 9.50 -8.86 -4.69
CA GLU A 29 9.40 -9.65 -3.45
C GLU A 29 9.49 -8.80 -2.16
N TYR A 30 9.08 -7.53 -2.25
CA TYR A 30 9.01 -6.58 -1.13
C TYR A 30 10.38 -6.26 -0.51
N THR A 31 11.43 -6.20 -1.32
CA THR A 31 12.80 -5.84 -0.89
C THR A 31 13.22 -4.45 -1.37
N GLY A 32 14.42 -4.01 -0.97
CA GLY A 32 14.96 -2.69 -1.32
C GLY A 32 14.40 -1.55 -0.46
N TYR A 33 14.37 -0.33 -1.02
CA TYR A 33 13.81 0.84 -0.33
C TYR A 33 12.30 0.78 -0.33
N GLU A 34 11.68 1.16 0.79
CA GLU A 34 10.22 1.23 0.92
C GLU A 34 9.72 2.66 1.10
N LYS A 35 8.52 2.93 0.61
CA LYS A 35 7.80 4.20 0.83
C LYS A 35 6.33 3.92 1.06
N GLN A 36 5.80 4.53 2.11
CA GLN A 36 4.37 4.53 2.39
C GLN A 36 3.68 5.64 1.61
N LEU A 37 2.56 5.30 0.99
CA LEU A 37 1.73 6.21 0.23
C LEU A 37 0.43 6.48 0.99
N ARG A 38 -0.12 7.68 0.78
CA ARG A 38 -1.45 8.00 1.28
C ARG A 38 -2.50 7.36 0.39
N GLN A 39 -3.49 6.74 1.00
CA GLN A 39 -4.72 6.39 0.30
C GLN A 39 -5.46 7.65 -0.19
N ASP A 40 -6.28 7.46 -1.23
CA ASP A 40 -7.04 8.53 -1.90
C ASP A 40 -6.16 9.71 -2.36
N SER A 41 -5.01 9.37 -2.94
CA SER A 41 -4.07 10.34 -3.46
C SER A 41 -3.39 9.87 -4.73
N CYS A 42 -3.05 10.85 -5.57
CA CYS A 42 -2.08 10.66 -6.62
C CYS A 42 -0.69 11.05 -6.10
N THR A 43 0.27 10.14 -6.22
CA THR A 43 1.67 10.38 -5.84
C THR A 43 2.55 10.34 -7.07
N ASN A 44 3.23 11.46 -7.36
CA ASN A 44 4.34 11.45 -8.31
C ASN A 44 5.51 10.68 -7.70
N LEU A 45 6.12 9.83 -8.51
CA LEU A 45 7.28 9.06 -8.12
C LEU A 45 8.53 9.90 -8.38
N ASP A 46 9.40 9.93 -7.38
CA ASP A 46 10.75 10.45 -7.49
C ASP A 46 11.73 9.28 -7.42
N PRO A 47 12.96 9.42 -7.93
CA PRO A 47 14.02 8.45 -7.69
C PRO A 47 14.16 8.15 -6.18
N PRO A 48 14.37 6.88 -5.77
CA PRO A 48 14.62 5.72 -6.64
C PRO A 48 13.36 5.03 -7.20
N PHE A 49 12.16 5.37 -6.71
CA PHE A 49 10.92 4.66 -7.07
C PHE A 49 10.46 4.92 -8.50
N ARG A 50 10.78 6.07 -9.07
CA ARG A 50 10.52 6.37 -10.49
C ARG A 50 11.39 5.52 -11.41
N ASP A 51 12.63 5.29 -11.00
CA ASP A 51 13.60 4.54 -11.81
C ASP A 51 13.37 3.03 -11.66
N ASN A 52 12.85 2.61 -10.50
CA ASN A 52 12.54 1.22 -10.23
C ASN A 52 11.40 1.08 -9.21
N LEU A 53 10.22 0.68 -9.68
CA LEU A 53 9.08 0.28 -8.84
C LEU A 53 8.88 -1.23 -8.96
N GLY A 54 9.41 -1.98 -7.99
CA GLY A 54 9.53 -3.43 -8.08
C GLY A 54 8.37 -4.21 -7.49
N SER A 55 7.80 -3.77 -6.36
CA SER A 55 6.66 -4.45 -5.74
C SER A 55 5.80 -3.51 -4.89
N ILE A 56 4.59 -3.94 -4.55
CA ILE A 56 3.63 -3.15 -3.78
C ILE A 56 2.78 -4.00 -2.85
N LYS A 57 2.49 -3.46 -1.66
CA LYS A 57 1.47 -3.96 -0.74
C LYS A 57 0.33 -2.95 -0.71
N VAL A 58 -0.83 -3.35 -1.20
CA VAL A 58 -2.05 -2.53 -1.20
C VAL A 58 -2.97 -3.05 -0.10
N ALA A 59 -3.42 -2.15 0.77
CA ALA A 59 -4.42 -2.46 1.79
C ALA A 59 -5.73 -2.95 1.18
N ASP A 60 -6.46 -3.80 1.91
CA ASP A 60 -7.66 -4.48 1.39
C ASP A 60 -8.76 -3.50 0.91
N ALA A 61 -8.90 -2.35 1.57
CA ALA A 61 -9.88 -1.32 1.23
C ALA A 61 -9.39 -0.33 0.16
N VAL A 62 -8.23 -0.56 -0.45
CA VAL A 62 -7.59 0.36 -1.41
C VAL A 62 -7.36 -0.34 -2.74
N THR A 63 -7.42 0.44 -3.81
CA THR A 63 -6.94 0.02 -5.15
C THR A 63 -5.95 1.04 -5.65
N CYS A 64 -4.97 0.60 -6.44
CA CYS A 64 -4.01 1.51 -7.06
C CYS A 64 -3.87 1.26 -8.56
N ASP A 65 -3.53 2.32 -9.28
CA ASP A 65 -3.26 2.32 -10.72
C ASP A 65 -1.88 2.97 -10.95
N ILE A 66 -1.08 2.43 -11.88
CA ILE A 66 0.25 2.96 -12.25
C ILE A 66 0.12 3.74 -13.56
N PHE A 67 0.79 4.89 -13.65
CA PHE A 67 0.75 5.79 -14.80
C PHE A 67 2.16 6.11 -15.31
N GLU A 68 2.32 6.20 -16.63
CA GLU A 68 3.55 6.68 -17.29
C GLU A 68 3.67 8.20 -17.33
N SER A 69 2.64 8.92 -16.88
CA SER A 69 2.62 10.38 -16.83
C SER A 69 2.51 10.87 -15.39
N PRO A 70 3.01 12.08 -15.09
CA PRO A 70 2.85 12.66 -13.77
C PRO A 70 1.37 12.98 -13.49
N ASN A 71 1.06 13.15 -12.21
CA ASN A 71 -0.24 13.53 -11.66
C ASN A 71 -1.37 12.57 -12.05
N CYS A 72 -1.06 11.29 -12.24
CA CYS A 72 -2.02 10.23 -12.57
C CYS A 72 -2.88 10.58 -13.79
N SER A 73 -2.22 11.18 -14.78
CA SER A 73 -2.85 11.60 -16.04
C SER A 73 -2.72 10.50 -17.09
N GLY A 74 -3.65 10.49 -18.04
CA GLY A 74 -3.68 9.49 -19.10
C GLY A 74 -4.21 8.12 -18.67
N PRO A 75 -4.06 7.11 -19.53
CA PRO A 75 -4.47 5.74 -19.22
C PRO A 75 -3.48 5.04 -18.27
N PRO A 76 -3.95 4.15 -17.37
CA PRO A 76 -3.06 3.31 -16.58
C PRO A 76 -2.23 2.34 -17.45
N LEU A 77 -1.02 2.00 -16.99
CA LEU A 77 -0.09 1.08 -17.66
C LEU A 77 -0.48 -0.40 -17.57
N GLY A 78 -1.43 -0.76 -16.70
CA GLY A 78 -1.75 -2.15 -16.40
C GLY A 78 -3.09 -2.34 -15.70
N PRO A 79 -3.32 -3.54 -15.12
CA PRO A 79 -4.54 -3.81 -14.36
C PRO A 79 -4.57 -3.01 -13.06
N VAL A 80 -5.78 -2.82 -12.52
CA VAL A 80 -5.96 -2.26 -11.18
C VAL A 80 -5.28 -3.17 -10.15
N LEU A 81 -4.40 -2.60 -9.35
CA LEU A 81 -3.60 -3.29 -8.35
C LEU A 81 -4.38 -3.43 -7.04
N ARG A 82 -4.37 -4.64 -6.48
CA ARG A 82 -5.02 -5.01 -5.22
C ARG A 82 -4.20 -6.06 -4.47
N GLY A 83 -4.25 -6.04 -3.15
CA GLY A 83 -3.49 -6.95 -2.30
C GLY A 83 -1.98 -6.79 -2.49
N PHE A 84 -1.25 -7.89 -2.36
CA PHE A 84 0.21 -7.88 -2.43
C PHE A 84 0.69 -8.39 -3.79
N ILE A 85 1.51 -7.57 -4.46
CA ILE A 85 1.97 -7.84 -5.81
C ILE A 85 3.49 -7.87 -5.77
N PRO A 86 4.11 -9.06 -5.93
CA PRO A 86 5.55 -9.24 -5.72
C PRO A 86 6.39 -8.74 -6.89
N ASP A 87 5.81 -8.52 -8.07
CA ASP A 87 6.53 -8.03 -9.24
C ASP A 87 5.64 -7.07 -10.04
N LEU A 88 6.06 -5.81 -10.10
CA LEU A 88 5.39 -4.74 -10.85
C LEU A 88 6.00 -4.48 -12.23
N TYR A 89 7.12 -5.12 -12.59
CA TYR A 89 7.76 -4.91 -13.88
C TYR A 89 6.87 -5.26 -15.08
N PRO A 90 6.07 -6.35 -15.05
CA PRO A 90 5.11 -6.63 -16.12
C PRO A 90 3.98 -5.59 -16.24
N TYR A 91 3.82 -4.73 -15.22
CA TYR A 91 2.74 -3.75 -15.11
C TYR A 91 3.26 -2.30 -15.19
N GLY A 92 4.47 -2.10 -15.74
CA GLY A 92 5.03 -0.77 -15.96
C GLY A 92 5.95 -0.25 -14.86
N GLY A 93 6.46 -1.11 -13.98
CA GLY A 93 7.34 -0.71 -12.86
C GLY A 93 8.63 0.03 -13.26
N TYR A 94 9.11 -0.11 -14.49
CA TYR A 94 10.29 0.61 -15.02
C TYR A 94 9.98 1.95 -15.69
N THR A 95 8.70 2.24 -15.92
CA THR A 95 8.24 3.42 -16.66
C THR A 95 7.23 4.24 -15.85
N ALA A 96 7.06 3.92 -14.57
CA ALA A 96 6.10 4.54 -13.70
C ALA A 96 6.54 5.95 -13.30
N GLU A 97 5.76 6.97 -13.67
CA GLU A 97 5.97 8.36 -13.25
C GLU A 97 5.07 8.74 -12.07
N SER A 98 3.90 8.10 -11.95
CA SER A 98 3.01 8.31 -10.81
C SER A 98 2.16 7.09 -10.48
N ILE A 99 1.67 7.05 -9.25
CA ILE A 99 0.76 6.02 -8.75
C ILE A 99 -0.44 6.68 -8.08
N GLY A 100 -1.64 6.27 -8.51
CA GLY A 100 -2.90 6.77 -7.98
C GLY A 100 -3.57 5.70 -7.15
N CYS A 101 -3.81 5.96 -5.87
CA CYS A 101 -4.50 5.02 -4.98
C CYS A 101 -5.82 5.63 -4.50
N ARG A 102 -6.88 4.83 -4.46
CA ARG A 102 -8.24 5.23 -4.08
C ARG A 102 -8.89 4.20 -3.16
N LEU A 103 -9.72 4.68 -2.25
CA LEU A 103 -10.56 3.83 -1.42
C LEU A 103 -11.59 3.10 -2.27
N LEU A 104 -11.83 1.84 -1.94
CA LEU A 104 -12.97 1.10 -2.46
C LEU A 104 -14.27 1.71 -1.92
N PRO A 105 -15.35 1.69 -2.71
CA PRO A 105 -16.66 2.03 -2.19
C PRO A 105 -17.03 1.09 -1.03
N PRO A 106 -17.72 1.58 0.01
CA PRO A 106 -18.17 0.71 1.09
C PRO A 106 -19.06 -0.42 0.55
N GLY A 107 -18.74 -1.67 0.90
CA GLY A 107 -19.51 -2.87 0.54
C GLY A 107 -18.92 -3.76 -0.56
N TYR A 108 -17.66 -3.55 -0.94
CA TYR A 108 -16.87 -4.45 -1.79
C TYR A 108 -15.95 -5.37 -0.99
#